data_AF-A0A4V1SIJ4-F1
#
_entry.id   AF-A0A4V1SIJ4-F1
#
_cell.length_a   1.000
_cell.length_b   1.000
_cell.length_c   1.000
_cell.angle_alpha   90.00
_cell.angle_beta   90.00
_cell.angle_gamma   90.00
#
_symmetry.space_group_name_H-M   'P 1'
#
loop_
_entity.id
_entity.type
_entity.pdbx_description
1 polymer ?
#
loop_
_entity_poly.entity_id
_entity_poly.type
_entity_poly.pdbx_seq_one_letter_code
_entity_poly.pdbx_strand_id
1 'polypeptide(L)' 'HALLRCRMRHAAALLDAGQMIVREVAEELGLDAFHFSRVFKRVHGVSPAEFLKRRG' A
#
# COMPACT_ATOMS: atom_id res chain seq x y z
N HIS A 1 16.54 2.06 5.53
CA HIS A 1 15.55 1.65 4.52
C HIS A 1 14.66 0.45 4.90
N ALA A 2 15.04 -0.42 5.86
CA ALA A 2 14.26 -1.62 6.22
C ALA A 2 12.84 -1.33 6.74
N LEU A 3 12.66 -0.26 7.54
CA LEU A 3 11.37 0.10 8.15
C LEU A 3 10.28 0.43 7.11
N LEU A 4 10.65 1.15 6.04
CA LEU A 4 9.70 1.49 4.97
C LEU A 4 9.19 0.25 4.24
N ARG A 5 10.07 -0.73 4.01
CA ARG A 5 9.71 -2.00 3.38
C ARG A 5 8.77 -2.81 4.29
N CYS A 6 9.01 -2.84 5.61
CA CYS A 6 8.10 -3.49 6.55
C CYS A 6 6.72 -2.81 6.59
N ARG A 7 6.67 -1.47 6.68
CA ARG A 7 5.40 -0.71 6.62
C ARG A 7 4.61 -0.99 5.35
N MET A 8 5.29 -1.02 4.19
CA MET A 8 4.65 -1.30 2.91
C MET A 8 4.16 -2.75 2.80
N ARG A 9 4.84 -3.72 3.42
CA ARG A 9 4.35 -5.11 3.50
C ARG A 9 3.10 -5.22 4.37
N HIS A 10 3.06 -4.51 5.50
CA HIS A 10 1.88 -4.46 6.36
C HIS A 10 0.70 -3.80 5.64
N ALA A 11 0.92 -2.65 4.99
CA ALA A 11 -0.05 -1.98 4.14
C ALA A 11 -0.63 -2.93 3.06
N ALA A 12 0.21 -3.71 2.39
CA ALA A 12 -0.27 -4.68 1.40
C ALA A 12 -1.16 -5.77 2.03
N ALA A 13 -0.84 -6.25 3.24
CA ALA A 13 -1.65 -7.25 3.93
C ALA A 13 -3.04 -6.70 4.34
N LEU A 14 -3.11 -5.45 4.80
CA LEU A 14 -4.38 -4.78 5.14
C LEU A 14 -5.27 -4.57 3.91
N LEU A 15 -4.66 -4.16 2.79
CA LEU A 15 -5.34 -4.02 1.50
C LEU A 15 -5.83 -5.36 0.97
N ASP A 16 -4.99 -6.40 1.04
CA ASP A 16 -5.32 -7.76 0.60
C ASP A 16 -6.49 -8.34 1.41
N ALA A 17 -6.44 -8.23 2.73
CA ALA A 17 -7.52 -8.65 3.62
C ALA A 17 -8.82 -7.84 3.44
N GLY A 18 -8.80 -6.74 2.68
CA GLY A 18 -9.95 -5.86 2.47
C GLY A 18 -10.40 -5.12 3.73
N GLN A 19 -9.52 -5.04 4.72
CA GLN A 19 -9.80 -4.37 6.00
C GLN A 19 -9.73 -2.85 5.87
N MET A 20 -8.97 -2.35 4.89
CA MET A 20 -8.80 -0.92 4.65
C MET A 20 -8.73 -0.63 3.15
N ILE A 21 -9.15 0.57 2.77
CA ILE A 21 -8.95 1.08 1.40
C ILE A 21 -7.61 1.81 1.29
N VAL A 22 -7.14 2.02 0.04
CA VAL A 22 -5.88 2.70 -0.27
C VAL A 22 -5.73 4.04 0.45
N ARG A 23 -6.81 4.79 0.60
CA ARG A 23 -6.81 6.09 1.28
C ARG A 23 -6.50 5.95 2.77
N GLU A 24 -7.20 5.05 3.46
CA GLU A 24 -7.04 4.84 4.91
C GLU A 24 -5.63 4.37 5.25
N VAL A 25 -5.08 3.45 4.44
CA VAL A 25 -3.70 2.96 4.62
C VAL A 25 -2.67 4.06 4.37
N ALA A 26 -2.94 4.97 3.42
CA ALA A 26 -2.06 6.11 3.19
C ALA A 26 -2.09 7.08 4.40
N GLU A 27 -3.28 7.38 4.92
CA GLU A 27 -3.49 8.25 6.09
C GLU A 27 -2.79 7.69 7.34
N GLU A 28 -2.89 6.39 7.61
CA GLU A 28 -2.19 5.74 8.73
C GLU A 28 -0.66 5.88 8.65
N LEU A 29 -0.13 5.90 7.42
CA LEU A 29 1.30 6.09 7.18
C LEU A 29 1.72 7.57 7.13
N GLY A 30 0.79 8.51 7.32
CA GLY A 30 1.02 9.95 7.19
C GLY A 30 1.37 10.37 5.76
N LEU A 31 0.87 9.64 4.77
CA LEU A 31 1.10 9.89 3.35
C LEU A 31 -0.21 10.25 2.66
N ASP A 32 -0.17 11.11 1.65
CA ASP A 32 -1.29 11.17 0.71
C ASP A 32 -1.29 9.95 -0.22
N ALA A 33 -2.43 9.73 -0.88
CA ALA A 33 -2.63 8.57 -1.75
C ALA A 33 -1.63 8.51 -2.93
N PHE A 34 -1.14 9.65 -3.41
CA PHE A 34 -0.19 9.72 -4.51
C PHE A 34 1.22 9.31 -4.05
N HIS A 35 1.68 9.85 -2.92
CA HIS A 35 2.94 9.45 -2.30
C HIS A 35 2.92 7.97 -1.90
N PHE A 36 1.84 7.50 -1.26
CA PHE A 36 1.66 6.10 -0.95
C PHE A 36 1.77 5.23 -2.20
N SER A 37 1.03 5.56 -3.27
CA SER A 37 1.05 4.79 -4.52
C SER A 37 2.44 4.71 -5.15
N ARG A 38 3.22 5.80 -5.12
CA ARG A 38 4.60 5.83 -5.62
C ARG A 38 5.52 4.93 -4.81
N VAL A 39 5.43 5.00 -3.48
CA VAL A 39 6.28 4.20 -2.59
C VAL A 39 5.89 2.74 -2.62
N PHE A 40 4.58 2.44 -2.61
CA PHE A 40 4.04 1.09 -2.73
C PHE A 40 4.52 0.43 -4.02
N LYS A 41 4.42 1.12 -5.16
CA LYS A 41 4.94 0.63 -6.45
C LYS A 41 6.44 0.39 -6.43
N ARG A 42 7.22 1.24 -5.77
CA ARG A 42 8.67 1.03 -5.62
C ARG A 42 9.00 -0.22 -4.81
N VAL A 43 8.18 -0.57 -3.82
CA VAL A 43 8.41 -1.73 -2.94
C VAL A 43 7.87 -3.04 -3.53
N HIS A 44 6.68 -3.00 -4.13
CA HIS A 44 5.94 -4.19 -4.59
C HIS A 44 5.90 -4.35 -6.12
N GLY A 45 6.45 -3.41 -6.89
CA GLY A 45 6.50 -3.44 -8.35
C GLY A 45 5.21 -3.02 -9.07
N VAL A 46 4.08 -2.96 -8.36
CA VAL A 46 2.75 -2.60 -8.91
C VAL A 46 2.08 -1.52 -8.06
N SER A 47 1.14 -0.76 -8.64
CA SER A 47 0.35 0.22 -7.86
C SER A 47 -0.60 -0.50 -6.90
N PRO A 48 -1.02 0.14 -5.79
CA PRO A 48 -1.98 -0.47 -4.87
C PRO A 48 -3.33 -0.76 -5.54
N ALA A 49 -3.77 0.06 -6.50
CA ALA A 49 -4.97 -0.22 -7.29
C ALA A 49 -4.84 -1.49 -8.15
N GLU A 50 -3.68 -1.69 -8.79
CA GLU A 50 -3.42 -2.91 -9.57
C GLU A 50 -3.27 -4.14 -8.67
N PHE A 51 -2.64 -3.97 -7.50
CA PHE A 51 -2.54 -5.01 -6.48
C PHE A 51 -3.93 -5.49 -6.05
N LEU A 52 -4.85 -4.55 -5.77
CA LEU A 52 -6.24 -4.87 -5.43
C LEU A 52 -7.03 -5.51 -6.58
N LYS A 53 -6.79 -5.11 -7.83
CA LYS A 53 -7.42 -5.75 -9.00
C LYS A 53 -7.02 -7.21 -9.16
N ARG A 54 -5.78 -7.57 -8.83
CA ARG A 54 -5.26 -8.95 -8.87
C ARG A 54 -5.80 -9.85 -7.76
N ARG A 55 -6.46 -9.27 -6.75
CA ARG A 55 -7.19 -10.03 -5.72
C ARG A 55 -8.50 -10.62 -6.25
N GLY A 56 -9.00 -10.11 -7.39
CA GLY A 56 -10.19 -10.60 -8.07
C GLY A 56 -9.93 -11.88 -8.87
#